data_AF-A0A2T0T346-F1
#
_entry.id   AF-A0A2T0T346-F1
#
_cell.length_a   1.000
_cell.length_b   1.000
_cell.length_c   1.000
_cell.angle_alpha   90.00
_cell.angle_beta   90.00
_cell.angle_gamma   90.00
#
_symmetry.space_group_name_H-M   'P 1'
#
loop_
_entity.id
_entity.type
_entity.pdbx_description
1 polymer ?
#
loop_
_entity_poly.entity_id
_entity_poly.type
_entity_poly.pdbx_seq_one_letter_code
_entity_poly.pdbx_strand_id
1 'polypeptide(L)'
;MRLLLVLVLSFLLLPVYGQVVAPKKPQRTLFTLKAVDSRTSATVSAQFSVTAIQARKTYSSPRTTLFDFILTQTDTINVLAKAPGYFDAEELMVVSCDTCHDYEYVIKLDPKAQKQPLLTPAKASETAKADTVFRNLAINQAIQLDNVYFEQSTYTLRPESYPQLDKLVKTLRTSPQLIILVAGHTDNVGDKRLNQALSENRASVIRAYLMRHGIAENRLQAHGFGDTQPVAPNDSEANKQKNRRVEFVVLAM
;
A
#
# COMPACT_ATOMS: atom_id res chain seq x y z
N MET A 1 56.72 52.75 -8.30
CA MET A 1 56.50 51.79 -7.19
C MET A 1 55.09 51.95 -6.67
N ARG A 2 54.14 51.10 -7.07
CA ARG A 2 52.85 50.92 -6.38
C ARG A 2 52.70 49.42 -6.12
N LEU A 3 52.72 49.08 -4.85
CA LEU A 3 52.77 47.73 -4.31
C LEU A 3 51.39 47.06 -4.43
N LEU A 4 51.39 45.80 -4.89
CA LEU A 4 50.25 44.88 -4.89
C LEU A 4 49.65 44.72 -3.48
N LEU A 5 48.33 44.62 -3.39
CA LEU A 5 47.65 43.93 -2.29
C LEU A 5 46.56 43.03 -2.89
N VAL A 6 46.89 41.75 -3.07
CA VAL A 6 45.92 40.70 -3.45
C VAL A 6 45.36 40.12 -2.16
N LEU A 7 44.09 40.37 -1.89
CA LEU A 7 43.37 39.84 -0.74
C LEU A 7 42.88 38.42 -1.09
N VAL A 8 43.58 37.39 -0.63
CA VAL A 8 43.15 35.99 -0.79
C VAL A 8 42.08 35.72 0.28
N LEU A 9 40.82 35.67 -0.15
CA LEU A 9 39.68 35.35 0.70
C LEU A 9 39.60 33.82 0.89
N SER A 10 40.35 33.30 1.86
CA SER A 10 40.22 31.91 2.33
C SER A 10 39.07 31.82 3.32
N PHE A 11 37.87 31.43 2.85
CA PHE A 11 36.75 31.08 3.73
C PHE A 11 36.42 29.58 3.62
N LEU A 12 36.94 28.88 4.62
CA LEU A 12 36.63 27.56 5.17
C LEU A 12 35.38 26.84 4.62
N LEU A 13 35.61 25.70 3.97
CA LEU A 13 34.63 24.61 3.85
C LEU A 13 34.37 24.04 5.25
N LEU A 14 33.22 24.37 5.85
CA LEU A 14 32.74 23.64 7.02
C LEU A 14 32.29 22.25 6.59
N PRO A 15 32.71 21.17 7.27
CA PRO A 15 32.21 19.84 6.98
C PRO A 15 30.73 19.80 7.33
N VAL A 16 29.91 19.38 6.36
CA VAL A 16 28.51 19.02 6.59
C VAL A 16 28.52 17.79 7.50
N TYR A 17 28.38 18.00 8.79
CA TYR A 17 28.12 16.93 9.74
C TYR A 17 26.74 16.35 9.40
N GLY A 18 26.72 15.24 8.66
CA GLY A 18 25.54 14.40 8.57
C GLY A 18 25.10 14.06 9.99
N GLN A 19 23.85 14.37 10.32
CA GLN A 19 23.30 14.03 11.63
C GLN A 19 23.41 12.52 11.81
N VAL A 20 24.31 12.07 12.69
CA VAL A 20 24.36 10.70 13.15
C VAL A 20 23.09 10.49 13.96
N VAL A 21 22.07 9.90 13.34
CA VAL A 21 20.83 9.52 14.02
C VAL A 21 21.22 8.55 15.13
N ALA A 22 21.07 8.97 16.38
CA ALA A 22 21.40 8.15 17.52
C ALA A 22 20.64 6.81 17.44
N PRO A 23 21.28 5.67 17.74
CA PRO A 23 20.61 4.38 17.73
C PRO A 23 19.45 4.40 18.73
N LYS A 24 18.21 4.30 18.22
CA LYS A 24 17.01 4.22 19.06
C LYS A 24 17.04 2.91 19.84
N LYS A 25 16.67 2.97 21.12
CA LYS A 25 16.68 1.79 22.00
C LYS A 25 15.71 0.74 21.44
N PRO A 26 16.08 -0.55 21.42
CA PRO A 26 15.18 -1.64 21.04
C PRO A 26 13.92 -1.63 21.91
N GLN A 27 12.75 -1.69 21.29
CA GLN A 27 11.47 -1.72 22.01
C GLN A 27 10.74 -3.03 21.69
N ARG A 28 10.29 -3.72 22.75
CA ARG A 28 9.46 -4.92 22.63
C ARG A 28 8.10 -4.53 22.07
N THR A 29 7.64 -5.24 21.04
CA THR A 29 6.40 -4.94 20.32
C THR A 29 5.55 -6.21 20.27
N LEU A 30 4.34 -6.16 20.80
CA LEU A 30 3.40 -7.27 20.65
C LEU A 30 2.64 -7.15 19.34
N PHE A 31 2.52 -8.23 18.59
CA PHE A 31 1.78 -8.27 17.33
C PHE A 31 0.70 -9.32 17.42
N THR A 32 -0.54 -8.87 17.44
CA THR A 32 -1.72 -9.73 17.50
C THR A 32 -2.32 -9.83 16.11
N LEU A 33 -2.29 -11.03 15.53
CA LEU A 33 -2.90 -11.36 14.27
C LEU A 33 -4.20 -12.10 14.50
N LYS A 34 -5.29 -11.60 13.91
CA LYS A 34 -6.56 -12.31 13.83
C LYS A 34 -6.85 -12.61 12.37
N ALA A 35 -7.49 -13.74 12.09
CA ALA A 35 -8.04 -14.02 10.77
C ALA A 35 -9.57 -14.01 10.85
N VAL A 36 -10.21 -13.44 9.83
CA VAL A 36 -11.66 -13.46 9.67
C VAL A 36 -12.03 -13.84 8.24
N ASP A 37 -13.21 -14.43 8.05
CA ASP A 37 -13.77 -14.70 6.73
C ASP A 37 -14.12 -13.36 6.07
N SER A 38 -13.65 -13.14 4.85
CA SER A 38 -13.79 -11.85 4.15
C SER A 38 -15.24 -11.44 3.87
N ARG A 39 -16.19 -12.40 3.87
CA ARG A 39 -17.60 -12.18 3.55
C ARG A 39 -18.45 -12.00 4.79
N THR A 40 -18.22 -12.85 5.80
CA THR A 40 -19.04 -12.92 7.01
C THR A 40 -18.43 -12.21 8.21
N SER A 41 -17.16 -11.81 8.11
CA SER A 41 -16.35 -11.30 9.23
C SER A 41 -16.24 -12.27 10.42
N ALA A 42 -16.65 -13.54 10.26
CA ALA A 42 -16.53 -14.56 11.29
C ALA A 42 -15.06 -14.91 11.51
N THR A 43 -14.65 -15.11 12.77
CA THR A 43 -13.28 -15.50 13.11
C THR A 43 -12.89 -16.83 12.46
N VAL A 44 -11.71 -16.86 11.83
CA VAL A 44 -11.14 -18.03 11.17
C VAL A 44 -9.91 -18.50 11.95
N SER A 45 -9.83 -19.80 12.20
CA SER A 45 -8.63 -20.41 12.75
C SER A 45 -7.57 -20.54 11.66
N ALA A 46 -6.53 -19.71 11.74
CA ALA A 46 -5.45 -19.63 10.76
C ALA A 46 -4.08 -19.83 11.42
N GLN A 47 -3.16 -20.40 10.65
CA GLN A 47 -1.73 -20.44 10.95
C GLN A 47 -1.08 -19.19 10.36
N PHE A 48 -0.25 -18.51 11.14
CA PHE A 48 0.46 -17.33 10.67
C PHE A 48 1.97 -17.57 10.66
N SER A 49 2.62 -17.06 9.62
CA SER A 49 4.06 -16.90 9.52
C SER A 49 4.37 -15.42 9.29
N VAL A 50 5.17 -14.85 10.16
CA VAL A 50 5.52 -13.42 10.19
C VAL A 50 7.00 -13.29 9.90
N THR A 51 7.38 -12.58 8.85
CA THR A 51 8.78 -12.36 8.46
C THR A 51 9.11 -10.89 8.50
N ALA A 52 10.02 -10.50 9.39
CA ALA A 52 10.65 -9.20 9.41
C ALA A 52 11.80 -9.19 8.40
N ILE A 53 11.65 -8.43 7.31
CA ILE A 53 12.52 -8.52 6.12
C ILE A 53 13.92 -7.98 6.41
N GLN A 54 14.02 -6.79 7.02
CA GLN A 54 15.31 -6.17 7.34
C GLN A 54 16.02 -6.90 8.48
N ALA A 55 15.28 -7.30 9.50
CA ALA A 55 15.81 -8.12 10.59
C ALA A 55 16.15 -9.54 10.15
N ARG A 56 15.65 -9.98 8.97
CA ARG A 56 15.77 -11.35 8.44
C ARG A 56 15.35 -12.41 9.45
N LYS A 57 14.27 -12.12 10.19
CA LYS A 57 13.71 -13.02 11.21
C LYS A 57 12.33 -13.47 10.81
N THR A 58 12.09 -14.78 10.92
CA THR A 58 10.77 -15.38 10.70
C THR A 58 10.26 -15.97 12.01
N TYR A 59 9.00 -15.69 12.29
CA TYR A 59 8.25 -16.16 13.45
C TYR A 59 7.07 -16.95 12.93
N SER A 60 6.90 -18.19 13.37
CA SER A 60 5.77 -19.03 12.99
C SER A 60 5.11 -19.54 14.26
N SER A 61 3.78 -19.46 14.32
CA SER A 61 3.03 -20.05 15.42
C SER A 61 1.93 -20.95 14.88
N PRO A 62 1.91 -22.24 15.29
CA PRO A 62 0.86 -23.15 14.88
C PRO A 62 -0.47 -22.94 15.63
N ARG A 63 -0.48 -22.19 16.75
CA ARG A 63 -1.65 -22.10 17.66
C ARG A 63 -1.87 -20.74 18.32
N THR A 64 -0.99 -19.75 18.14
CA THR A 64 -1.15 -18.43 18.76
C THR A 64 -1.41 -17.36 17.71
N THR A 65 -2.40 -16.52 17.99
CA THR A 65 -2.65 -15.24 17.33
C THR A 65 -1.68 -14.16 17.79
N LEU A 66 -0.93 -14.43 18.87
CA LEU A 66 0.01 -13.50 19.47
C LEU A 66 1.44 -13.83 19.05
N PHE A 67 2.13 -12.83 18.53
CA PHE A 67 3.54 -12.85 18.16
C PHE A 67 4.27 -11.77 18.94
N ASP A 68 5.34 -12.15 19.62
CA ASP A 68 6.20 -11.20 20.33
C ASP A 68 7.49 -11.06 19.53
N PHE A 69 7.77 -9.85 19.06
CA PHE A 69 9.03 -9.56 18.38
C PHE A 69 9.63 -8.24 18.82
N ILE A 70 10.97 -8.19 18.75
CA ILE A 70 11.75 -7.01 19.08
C ILE A 70 12.27 -6.44 17.77
N LEU A 71 11.75 -5.28 17.37
CA LEU A 71 12.30 -4.51 16.27
C LEU A 71 13.26 -3.46 16.83
N THR A 72 14.44 -3.39 16.23
CA THR A 72 15.48 -2.39 16.56
C THR A 72 15.42 -1.18 15.62
N GLN A 73 14.74 -1.33 14.49
CA GLN A 73 14.54 -0.30 13.47
C GLN A 73 13.23 -0.56 12.72
N THR A 74 12.77 0.42 11.94
CA THR A 74 11.61 0.24 11.05
C THR A 74 11.85 -0.94 10.11
N ASP A 75 10.88 -1.83 10.02
CA ASP A 75 10.97 -3.03 9.22
C ASP A 75 9.70 -3.25 8.39
N THR A 76 9.83 -3.95 7.27
CA THR A 76 8.72 -4.48 6.52
C THR A 76 8.42 -5.88 7.04
N ILE A 77 7.22 -6.05 7.57
CA ILE A 77 6.71 -7.31 8.05
C ILE A 77 5.86 -7.94 6.95
N ASN A 78 6.24 -9.13 6.52
CA ASN A 78 5.43 -9.99 5.66
C ASN A 78 4.66 -10.98 6.53
N VAL A 79 3.34 -10.97 6.44
CA VAL A 79 2.47 -11.91 7.15
C VAL A 79 1.79 -12.84 6.16
N LEU A 80 2.13 -14.12 6.27
CA LEU A 80 1.48 -15.21 5.54
C LEU A 80 0.48 -15.90 6.47
N ALA A 81 -0.81 -15.85 6.12
CA ALA A 81 -1.88 -16.53 6.82
C ALA A 81 -2.42 -17.71 6.00
N LYS A 82 -2.54 -18.87 6.64
CA LYS A 82 -3.07 -20.10 6.02
C LYS A 82 -4.16 -20.69 6.87
N ALA A 83 -5.32 -20.97 6.28
CA ALA A 83 -6.41 -21.68 6.95
C ALA A 83 -7.01 -22.75 6.02
N PRO A 84 -7.37 -23.94 6.55
CA PRO A 84 -8.08 -24.95 5.77
C PRO A 84 -9.36 -24.37 5.18
N GLY A 85 -9.57 -24.57 3.87
CA GLY A 85 -10.75 -24.05 3.17
C GLY A 85 -10.67 -22.58 2.77
N TYR A 86 -9.51 -21.91 2.93
CA TYR A 86 -9.26 -20.53 2.50
C TYR A 86 -8.02 -20.43 1.59
N PHE A 87 -7.96 -19.40 0.74
CA PHE A 87 -6.74 -19.04 0.03
C PHE A 87 -5.68 -18.53 1.01
N ASP A 88 -4.43 -18.80 0.69
CA ASP A 88 -3.30 -18.28 1.46
C ASP A 88 -3.28 -16.75 1.26
N ALA A 89 -3.25 -15.99 2.35
CA ALA A 89 -3.18 -14.54 2.31
C ALA A 89 -1.78 -14.08 2.69
N GLU A 90 -1.19 -13.21 1.87
CA GLU A 90 0.13 -12.62 2.10
C GLU A 90 -0.03 -11.10 2.16
N GLU A 91 0.33 -10.52 3.31
CA GLU A 91 0.13 -9.11 3.64
C GLU A 91 1.48 -8.47 4.01
N LEU A 92 1.89 -7.42 3.29
CA LEU A 92 3.08 -6.64 3.59
C LEU A 92 2.71 -5.38 4.37
N MET A 93 3.36 -5.14 5.50
CA MET A 93 3.11 -3.98 6.36
C MET A 93 4.41 -3.38 6.86
N VAL A 94 4.53 -2.05 6.80
CA VAL A 94 5.69 -1.33 7.33
C VAL A 94 5.44 -1.01 8.81
N VAL A 95 6.25 -1.58 9.70
CA VAL A 95 6.18 -1.40 11.16
C VAL A 95 7.35 -0.52 11.60
N SER A 96 7.02 0.64 12.17
CA SER A 96 8.01 1.64 12.58
C SER A 96 8.49 1.43 14.01
N CYS A 97 9.81 1.47 14.22
CA CYS A 97 10.41 1.34 15.56
C CYS A 97 10.13 2.53 16.49
N ASP A 98 9.75 3.67 15.91
CA ASP A 98 9.50 4.91 16.65
C ASP A 98 8.18 4.90 17.43
N THR A 99 7.32 3.93 17.12
CA THR A 99 5.94 3.84 17.60
C THR A 99 5.59 2.41 18.04
N CYS A 100 6.56 1.61 18.49
CA CYS A 100 6.46 0.20 18.94
C CYS A 100 5.43 -0.04 20.09
N HIS A 101 4.18 0.32 19.86
CA HIS A 101 3.02 -0.09 20.64
C HIS A 101 2.55 -1.45 20.13
N ASP A 102 1.71 -2.11 20.91
CA ASP A 102 1.12 -3.37 20.50
C ASP A 102 0.25 -3.15 19.25
N TYR A 103 0.49 -3.97 18.22
CA TYR A 103 -0.26 -3.94 16.97
C TYR A 103 -1.32 -5.02 17.01
N GLU A 104 -2.52 -4.68 16.57
CA GLU A 104 -3.56 -5.63 16.27
C GLU A 104 -3.92 -5.53 14.79
N TYR A 105 -3.79 -6.64 14.06
CA TYR A 105 -4.08 -6.69 12.64
C TYR A 105 -5.02 -7.85 12.33
N VAL A 106 -6.04 -7.55 11.51
CA VAL A 106 -7.05 -8.52 11.11
C VAL A 106 -6.87 -8.85 9.64
N ILE A 107 -6.48 -10.09 9.36
CA ILE A 107 -6.32 -10.63 8.02
C ILE A 107 -7.66 -11.18 7.55
N LYS A 108 -8.16 -10.67 6.44
CA LYS A 108 -9.37 -11.19 5.79
C LYS A 108 -8.97 -12.35 4.88
N LEU A 109 -9.48 -13.54 5.18
CA LEU A 109 -9.25 -14.75 4.39
C LEU A 109 -10.43 -15.02 3.46
N ASP A 110 -10.11 -15.28 2.20
CA ASP A 110 -11.09 -15.63 1.18
C ASP A 110 -11.31 -17.16 1.15
N PRO A 111 -12.53 -17.66 1.34
CA PRO A 111 -12.81 -19.09 1.36
C PRO A 111 -12.70 -19.71 -0.05
N LYS A 112 -11.98 -20.84 -0.14
CA LYS A 112 -11.89 -21.72 -1.31
C LYS A 112 -13.22 -22.44 -1.61
N ALA A 113 -14.05 -22.64 -0.58
CA ALA A 113 -15.35 -23.30 -0.69
C ALA A 113 -16.42 -22.33 -1.19
N GLN A 114 -16.21 -21.87 -2.40
CA GLN A 114 -17.24 -21.70 -3.41
C GLN A 114 -16.49 -21.92 -4.72
N LYS A 115 -17.09 -22.66 -5.66
CA LYS A 115 -16.88 -22.31 -7.06
C LYS A 115 -17.07 -20.81 -7.04
N GLN A 116 -16.00 -20.04 -7.25
CA GLN A 116 -16.17 -18.71 -7.79
C GLN A 116 -17.19 -18.96 -8.89
N PRO A 117 -18.33 -18.26 -8.93
CA PRO A 117 -19.03 -18.22 -10.18
C PRO A 117 -17.91 -17.84 -11.14
N LEU A 118 -17.51 -18.77 -12.02
CA LEU A 118 -17.04 -18.39 -13.32
C LEU A 118 -18.10 -17.38 -13.68
N LEU A 119 -17.76 -16.09 -13.65
CA LEU A 119 -18.72 -15.03 -13.83
C LEU A 119 -19.41 -15.41 -15.13
N THR A 120 -20.58 -16.03 -15.03
CA THR A 120 -21.54 -16.03 -16.11
C THR A 120 -21.68 -14.54 -16.30
N PRO A 121 -21.26 -14.01 -17.47
CA PRO A 121 -21.10 -12.59 -17.66
C PRO A 121 -22.36 -11.97 -17.09
N ALA A 122 -22.18 -11.21 -16.01
CA ALA A 122 -23.30 -10.66 -15.27
C ALA A 122 -24.14 -9.99 -16.34
N LYS A 123 -25.36 -10.51 -16.52
CA LYS A 123 -26.28 -10.13 -17.58
C LYS A 123 -26.22 -8.61 -17.62
N ALA A 124 -25.69 -8.09 -18.72
CA ALA A 124 -25.33 -6.69 -18.84
C ALA A 124 -26.52 -5.88 -18.37
N SER A 125 -26.39 -5.20 -17.22
CA SER A 125 -27.30 -4.13 -16.88
C SER A 125 -26.92 -3.00 -17.84
N GLU A 126 -27.58 -3.03 -18.98
CA GLU A 126 -27.72 -1.90 -19.90
C GLU A 126 -28.26 -0.72 -19.11
N THR A 127 -27.36 0.13 -18.62
CA THR A 127 -27.49 1.59 -18.42
C THR A 127 -26.26 2.14 -17.67
N ALA A 128 -25.06 1.65 -17.98
CA ALA A 128 -23.84 2.34 -17.56
C ALA A 128 -23.43 3.31 -18.68
N LYS A 129 -23.42 4.62 -18.40
CA LYS A 129 -22.61 5.59 -19.13
C LYS A 129 -21.28 4.92 -19.47
N ALA A 130 -20.90 4.89 -20.74
CA ALA A 130 -19.66 4.26 -21.17
C ALA A 130 -18.51 4.81 -20.31
N ASP A 131 -17.92 3.95 -19.46
CA ASP A 131 -16.80 4.33 -18.61
C ASP A 131 -15.60 4.64 -19.52
N THR A 132 -15.39 5.94 -19.76
CA THR A 132 -14.34 6.47 -20.62
C THR A 132 -12.97 6.41 -19.97
N VAL A 133 -12.88 6.13 -18.66
CA VAL A 133 -11.65 6.20 -17.84
C VAL A 133 -10.53 5.28 -18.36
N PHE A 134 -10.88 4.14 -18.97
CA PHE A 134 -9.90 3.16 -19.47
C PHE A 134 -9.73 3.18 -21.00
N ARG A 135 -10.17 4.25 -21.67
CA ARG A 135 -10.05 4.40 -23.13
C ARG A 135 -8.91 5.38 -23.45
N ASN A 136 -8.20 5.16 -24.56
CA ASN A 136 -7.14 6.03 -25.06
C ASN A 136 -6.01 6.26 -24.04
N LEU A 137 -5.52 5.18 -23.42
CA LEU A 137 -4.39 5.22 -22.51
C LEU A 137 -3.13 5.72 -23.23
N ALA A 138 -2.32 6.53 -22.57
CA ALA A 138 -1.01 6.97 -23.04
C ALA A 138 0.06 6.75 -21.96
N ILE A 139 1.31 6.51 -22.38
CA ILE A 139 2.44 6.37 -21.45
C ILE A 139 2.62 7.65 -20.63
N ASN A 140 2.95 7.51 -19.35
CA ASN A 140 3.03 8.56 -18.32
C ASN A 140 1.70 9.27 -18.00
N GLN A 141 0.57 8.76 -18.51
CA GLN A 141 -0.73 9.28 -18.12
C GLN A 141 -1.12 8.73 -16.75
N ALA A 142 -1.34 9.63 -15.79
CA ALA A 142 -1.96 9.33 -14.52
C ALA A 142 -3.49 9.41 -14.65
N ILE A 143 -4.17 8.36 -14.19
CA ILE A 143 -5.62 8.25 -14.27
C ILE A 143 -6.14 7.89 -12.88
N GLN A 144 -6.99 8.76 -12.34
CA GLN A 144 -7.61 8.54 -11.04
C GLN A 144 -8.57 7.35 -11.09
N LEU A 145 -8.49 6.48 -10.09
CA LEU A 145 -9.44 5.39 -9.89
C LEU A 145 -10.63 5.92 -9.08
N ASP A 146 -11.67 6.34 -9.79
CA ASP A 146 -12.90 6.81 -9.16
C ASP A 146 -13.60 5.69 -8.38
N ASN A 147 -14.24 6.05 -7.27
CA ASN A 147 -14.95 5.12 -6.39
C ASN A 147 -14.09 4.04 -5.75
N VAL A 148 -12.79 4.28 -5.57
CA VAL A 148 -11.94 3.44 -4.72
C VAL A 148 -11.88 4.04 -3.31
N TYR A 149 -12.41 3.30 -2.34
CA TYR A 149 -12.59 3.74 -0.96
C TYR A 149 -11.88 2.82 0.03
N PHE A 150 -11.38 3.43 1.10
CA PHE A 150 -10.78 2.74 2.23
C PHE A 150 -11.55 3.05 3.51
N GLU A 151 -11.51 2.14 4.48
CA GLU A 151 -11.94 2.44 5.84
C GLU A 151 -11.09 3.58 6.42
N GLN A 152 -11.71 4.44 7.23
CA GLN A 152 -11.09 5.67 7.73
C GLN A 152 -9.75 5.40 8.40
N SER A 153 -8.72 6.15 8.01
CA SER A 153 -7.34 6.03 8.51
C SER A 153 -6.69 4.66 8.33
N THR A 154 -7.24 3.81 7.45
CA THR A 154 -6.65 2.50 7.14
C THR A 154 -6.43 2.33 5.63
N TYR A 155 -5.85 1.18 5.28
CA TYR A 155 -5.69 0.68 3.92
C TYR A 155 -6.63 -0.51 3.63
N THR A 156 -7.64 -0.74 4.46
CA THR A 156 -8.68 -1.75 4.23
C THR A 156 -9.62 -1.27 3.12
N LEU A 157 -9.64 -1.96 1.99
CA LEU A 157 -10.57 -1.67 0.89
C LEU A 157 -12.02 -1.91 1.33
N ARG A 158 -12.87 -0.96 0.98
CA ARG A 158 -14.32 -1.07 1.13
C ARG A 158 -14.94 -1.85 -0.04
N PRO A 159 -16.01 -2.65 0.20
CA PRO A 159 -16.66 -3.45 -0.85
C PRO A 159 -17.09 -2.65 -2.09
N GLU A 160 -17.47 -1.40 -1.92
CA GLU A 160 -17.89 -0.48 -2.98
C GLU A 160 -16.77 -0.17 -3.98
N SER A 161 -15.51 -0.46 -3.63
CA SER A 161 -14.34 -0.24 -4.49
C SER A 161 -14.17 -1.33 -5.56
N TYR A 162 -14.64 -2.55 -5.28
CA TYR A 162 -14.37 -3.70 -6.15
C TYR A 162 -14.90 -3.55 -7.57
N PRO A 163 -16.10 -3.00 -7.82
CA PRO A 163 -16.57 -2.77 -9.19
C PRO A 163 -15.64 -1.91 -10.04
N GLN A 164 -14.95 -0.92 -9.45
CA GLN A 164 -13.96 -0.14 -10.18
C GLN A 164 -12.69 -0.93 -10.43
N LEU A 165 -12.21 -1.65 -9.42
CA LEU A 165 -11.00 -2.46 -9.54
C LEU A 165 -11.19 -3.62 -10.54
N ASP A 166 -12.38 -4.21 -10.63
CA ASP A 166 -12.75 -5.21 -11.62
C ASP A 166 -12.66 -4.68 -13.06
N LYS A 167 -13.02 -3.40 -13.28
CA LYS A 167 -12.85 -2.75 -14.59
C LYS A 167 -11.37 -2.57 -14.92
N LEU A 168 -10.54 -2.20 -13.94
CA LEU A 168 -9.09 -2.14 -14.12
C LEU A 168 -8.51 -3.52 -14.44
N VAL A 169 -8.94 -4.59 -13.75
CA VAL A 169 -8.58 -5.99 -14.07
C VAL A 169 -8.95 -6.33 -15.51
N LYS A 170 -10.17 -6.02 -15.95
CA LYS A 170 -10.61 -6.27 -17.34
C LYS A 170 -9.73 -5.53 -18.34
N THR A 171 -9.36 -4.29 -18.05
CA THR A 171 -8.47 -3.48 -18.88
C THR A 171 -7.08 -4.10 -18.99
N LEU A 172 -6.49 -4.50 -17.87
CA LEU A 172 -5.17 -5.14 -17.83
C LEU A 172 -5.16 -6.52 -18.50
N ARG A 173 -6.27 -7.27 -18.45
CA ARG A 173 -6.42 -8.54 -19.18
C ARG A 173 -6.53 -8.34 -20.70
N THR A 174 -7.28 -7.32 -21.12
CA THR A 174 -7.47 -7.01 -22.55
C THR A 174 -6.27 -6.30 -23.18
N SER A 175 -5.37 -5.75 -22.37
CA SER A 175 -4.13 -5.11 -22.81
C SER A 175 -2.91 -5.78 -22.16
N PRO A 176 -2.44 -6.95 -22.63
CA PRO A 176 -1.37 -7.72 -21.97
C PRO A 176 -0.01 -7.02 -21.87
N GLN A 177 0.27 -6.09 -22.79
CA GLN A 177 1.51 -5.30 -22.81
C GLN A 177 1.49 -4.14 -21.80
N LEU A 178 0.31 -3.79 -21.26
CA LEU A 178 0.13 -2.65 -20.36
C LEU A 178 0.82 -2.92 -19.02
N ILE A 179 1.78 -2.07 -18.66
CA ILE A 179 2.47 -2.04 -17.37
C ILE A 179 2.04 -0.77 -16.64
N ILE A 180 1.64 -0.89 -15.38
CA ILE A 180 1.14 0.23 -14.59
C ILE A 180 1.85 0.39 -13.25
N LEU A 181 1.86 1.63 -12.76
CA LEU A 181 2.12 1.98 -11.37
C LEU A 181 0.79 2.31 -10.68
N VAL A 182 0.50 1.69 -9.55
CA VAL A 182 -0.57 2.13 -8.64
C VAL A 182 0.02 3.18 -7.71
N ALA A 183 -0.51 4.40 -7.76
CA ALA A 183 -0.03 5.55 -7.02
C ALA A 183 -1.02 5.94 -5.91
N GLY A 184 -0.60 5.84 -4.66
CA GLY A 184 -1.42 6.25 -3.51
C GLY A 184 -1.10 7.67 -3.06
N HIS A 185 -2.14 8.45 -2.71
CA HIS A 185 -1.98 9.84 -2.22
C HIS A 185 -2.82 10.08 -0.96
N THR A 186 -2.35 11.00 -0.11
CA THR A 186 -3.09 11.52 1.05
C THR A 186 -3.28 13.02 0.92
N ASP A 187 -4.12 13.59 1.80
CA ASP A 187 -4.04 15.02 2.10
C ASP A 187 -2.84 15.31 3.04
N ASN A 188 -2.66 16.57 3.40
CA ASN A 188 -1.59 17.04 4.28
C ASN A 188 -1.90 16.97 5.78
N VAL A 189 -3.01 16.34 6.18
CA VAL A 189 -3.42 16.29 7.59
C VAL A 189 -2.73 15.12 8.27
N GLY A 190 -2.14 15.40 9.44
CA GLY A 190 -1.46 14.38 10.24
C GLY A 190 0.04 14.30 9.98
N ASP A 191 0.66 13.24 10.49
CA ASP A 191 2.09 13.04 10.38
C ASP A 191 2.48 12.58 8.96
N LYS A 192 3.46 13.26 8.36
CA LYS A 192 3.90 12.98 6.98
C LYS A 192 4.41 11.56 6.79
N ARG A 193 5.11 10.99 7.78
CA ARG A 193 5.63 9.63 7.71
C ARG A 193 4.49 8.61 7.77
N LEU A 194 3.49 8.86 8.62
CA LEU A 194 2.28 8.03 8.67
C LEU A 194 1.49 8.11 7.37
N ASN A 195 1.34 9.30 6.78
CA ASN A 195 0.69 9.50 5.50
C ASN A 195 1.43 8.81 4.34
N GLN A 196 2.76 8.88 4.35
CA GLN A 196 3.60 8.13 3.42
C GLN A 196 3.32 6.62 3.53
N ALA A 197 3.42 6.05 4.74
CA ALA A 197 3.16 4.63 4.95
C ALA A 197 1.72 4.23 4.59
N LEU A 198 0.73 5.07 4.91
CA LEU A 198 -0.67 4.85 4.57
C LEU A 198 -0.88 4.79 3.05
N SER A 199 -0.30 5.74 2.33
CA SER A 199 -0.39 5.77 0.86
C SER A 199 0.29 4.57 0.20
N GLU A 200 1.43 4.12 0.73
CA GLU A 200 2.17 2.95 0.26
C GLU A 200 1.35 1.66 0.45
N ASN A 201 0.77 1.49 1.63
CA ASN A 201 -0.06 0.33 1.95
C ASN A 201 -1.33 0.31 1.07
N ARG A 202 -1.97 1.47 0.84
CA ARG A 202 -3.14 1.57 -0.05
C ARG A 202 -2.83 1.15 -1.48
N ALA A 203 -1.71 1.60 -2.03
CA ALA A 203 -1.25 1.19 -3.35
C ALA A 203 -0.95 -0.32 -3.40
N SER A 204 -0.29 -0.83 -2.36
CA SER A 204 0.07 -2.25 -2.23
C SER A 204 -1.15 -3.18 -2.17
N VAL A 205 -2.19 -2.81 -1.43
CA VAL A 205 -3.44 -3.60 -1.34
C VAL A 205 -4.13 -3.70 -2.70
N ILE A 206 -4.17 -2.60 -3.47
CA ILE A 206 -4.75 -2.61 -4.81
C ILE A 206 -3.90 -3.48 -5.75
N ARG A 207 -2.58 -3.35 -5.72
CA ARG A 207 -1.68 -4.24 -6.48
C ARG A 207 -1.93 -5.71 -6.14
N ALA A 208 -2.01 -6.06 -4.86
CA ALA A 208 -2.31 -7.42 -4.42
C ALA A 208 -3.67 -7.91 -4.92
N TYR A 209 -4.69 -7.05 -4.91
CA TYR A 209 -5.99 -7.36 -5.49
C TYR A 209 -5.90 -7.69 -6.99
N LEU A 210 -5.16 -6.89 -7.77
CA LEU A 210 -4.96 -7.13 -9.20
C LEU A 210 -4.21 -8.45 -9.46
N MET A 211 -3.19 -8.77 -8.66
CA MET A 211 -2.45 -10.03 -8.73
C MET A 211 -3.34 -11.24 -8.44
N ARG A 212 -4.18 -11.17 -7.40
CA ARG A 212 -5.17 -12.21 -7.07
C ARG A 212 -6.16 -12.48 -8.21
N HIS A 213 -6.40 -11.47 -9.06
CA HIS A 213 -7.22 -11.58 -10.26
C HIS A 213 -6.40 -11.94 -11.52
N GLY A 214 -5.19 -12.46 -11.36
CA GLY A 214 -4.39 -13.06 -12.44
C GLY A 214 -3.61 -12.07 -13.30
N ILE A 215 -3.40 -10.83 -12.83
CA ILE A 215 -2.46 -9.93 -13.49
C ILE A 215 -1.03 -10.26 -13.03
N ALA A 216 -0.12 -10.43 -13.97
CA ALA A 216 1.26 -10.80 -13.68
C ALA A 216 1.99 -9.72 -12.87
N GLU A 217 2.80 -10.15 -11.91
CA GLU A 217 3.51 -9.27 -10.97
C GLU A 217 4.41 -8.24 -11.66
N ASN A 218 5.13 -8.65 -12.70
CA ASN A 218 6.04 -7.80 -13.46
C ASN A 218 5.34 -6.67 -14.22
N ARG A 219 4.00 -6.69 -14.30
CA ARG A 219 3.18 -5.64 -14.93
C ARG A 219 2.69 -4.59 -13.93
N LEU A 220 2.96 -4.78 -12.64
CA LEU A 220 2.37 -4.00 -11.56
C LEU A 220 3.44 -3.45 -10.62
N GLN A 221 3.56 -2.14 -10.59
CA GLN A 221 4.28 -1.40 -9.56
C GLN A 221 3.28 -0.76 -8.58
N ALA A 222 3.70 -0.51 -7.35
CA ALA A 222 2.93 0.22 -6.36
C ALA A 222 3.86 1.22 -5.67
N HIS A 223 3.38 2.44 -5.42
CA HIS A 223 4.10 3.44 -4.67
C HIS A 223 3.15 4.39 -3.95
N GLY A 224 3.47 4.74 -2.72
CA GLY A 224 2.83 5.81 -1.97
C GLY A 224 3.56 7.13 -2.19
N PHE A 225 2.82 8.21 -2.40
CA PHE A 225 3.39 9.55 -2.50
C PHE A 225 3.06 10.43 -1.30
N GLY A 226 2.32 9.91 -0.31
CA GLY A 226 1.83 10.70 0.83
C GLY A 226 1.12 11.98 0.36
N ASP A 227 1.49 13.10 0.96
CA ASP A 227 0.97 14.44 0.67
C ASP A 227 1.83 15.23 -0.36
N THR A 228 2.83 14.59 -0.98
CA THR A 228 3.85 15.28 -1.79
C THR A 228 3.37 15.67 -3.19
N GLN A 229 2.27 15.09 -3.66
CA GLN A 229 1.69 15.35 -4.99
C GLN A 229 0.19 15.70 -4.89
N PRO A 230 -0.14 16.90 -4.36
CA PRO A 230 -1.52 17.36 -4.28
C PRO A 230 -2.05 17.76 -5.66
N VAL A 231 -3.29 17.38 -5.95
CA VAL A 231 -4.04 17.82 -7.15
C VAL A 231 -4.93 19.02 -6.86
N ALA A 232 -5.10 19.37 -5.59
CA ALA A 232 -5.80 20.55 -5.13
C ALA A 232 -5.14 21.14 -3.87
N PRO A 233 -5.33 22.44 -3.58
CA PRO A 233 -4.83 23.04 -2.34
C PRO A 233 -5.40 22.33 -1.11
N ASN A 234 -4.62 22.14 -0.04
CA ASN A 234 -5.12 21.48 1.18
C ASN A 234 -5.85 22.45 2.14
N ASP A 235 -6.58 23.42 1.60
CA ASP A 235 -7.21 24.55 2.32
C ASP A 235 -8.65 24.28 2.77
N SER A 236 -9.30 23.29 2.17
CA SER A 236 -10.71 22.96 2.40
C SER A 236 -10.91 21.46 2.36
N GLU A 237 -11.95 20.97 3.03
CA GLU A 237 -12.21 19.53 3.08
C GLU A 237 -12.56 18.94 1.69
N ALA A 238 -13.25 19.72 0.86
CA ALA A 238 -13.53 19.36 -0.52
C ALA A 238 -12.25 19.18 -1.34
N ASN A 239 -11.22 20.00 -1.13
CA ASN A 239 -9.95 19.83 -1.83
C ASN A 239 -9.09 18.72 -1.24
N LYS A 240 -9.09 18.55 0.09
CA LYS A 240 -8.41 17.41 0.75
C LYS A 240 -8.97 16.07 0.27
N GLN A 241 -10.28 15.98 0.07
CA GLN A 241 -10.90 14.79 -0.49
C GLN A 241 -10.37 14.45 -1.89
N LYS A 242 -10.07 15.45 -2.73
CA LYS A 242 -9.42 15.22 -4.03
C LYS A 242 -7.99 14.69 -3.87
N ASN A 243 -7.26 15.12 -2.84
CA ASN A 243 -5.90 14.64 -2.58
C ASN A 243 -5.86 13.21 -2.01
N ARG A 244 -6.88 12.80 -1.25
CA ARG A 244 -7.06 11.42 -0.77
C ARG A 244 -7.55 10.50 -1.88
N ARG A 245 -6.66 10.15 -2.81
CA ARG A 245 -6.99 9.38 -4.03
C ARG A 245 -5.99 8.27 -4.30
N VAL A 246 -6.36 7.39 -5.22
CA VAL A 246 -5.45 6.45 -5.87
C VAL A 246 -5.53 6.67 -7.38
N GLU A 247 -4.38 6.60 -8.03
CA GLU A 247 -4.25 6.65 -9.47
C GLU A 247 -3.61 5.37 -9.98
N PHE A 248 -3.81 5.07 -11.26
CA PHE A 248 -2.85 4.25 -11.98
C PHE A 248 -2.14 5.10 -13.02
N VAL A 249 -0.84 4.86 -13.18
CA VAL A 249 0.01 5.53 -14.16
C VAL A 249 0.47 4.49 -15.16
N VAL A 250 0.32 4.79 -16.44
CA VAL A 250 0.81 3.90 -17.50
C VAL A 250 2.32 4.05 -17.63
N LEU A 251 3.06 2.96 -17.42
CA LEU A 251 4.52 2.94 -17.54
C LEU A 251 4.98 2.48 -18.92
N ALA A 252 4.28 1.50 -19.49
CA ALA A 252 4.55 0.94 -20.82
C ALA A 252 3.29 0.28 -21.40
N MET A 253 3.28 0.09 -22.73
CA MET A 253 2.22 -0.60 -23.50
C MET A 253 2.76 -1.19 -24.79
#